data_AF-A0A9D9C8G2-F1
#
_entry.id   AF-A0A9D9C8G2-F1
#
_cell.length_a   1.000
_cell.length_b   1.000
_cell.length_c   1.000
_cell.angle_alpha   90.00
_cell.angle_beta   90.00
_cell.angle_gamma   90.00
#
_symmetry.space_group_name_H-M   'P 1'
#
loop_
_entity.id
_entity.type
_entity.pdbx_description
1 polymer ?
#
loop_
_entity_poly.entity_id
_entity_poly.type
_entity_poly.pdbx_seq_one_letter_code
_entity_poly.pdbx_strand_id
1 'polypeptide(L)'
;QIFGWLDLLDMNVWLILALMIFVSGFNMISSLLILILERTNLIGMLKAMGANNLSLRKVFLWLSTMLTLRGMFWGNVIGLGLCALQYFFHLIPLDAAVYYVSSVPVEFNFFLIILLNLGVAFASFLMMLLPSGLVSRIAPVKAIRFD
;
A
#
# COMPACT_ATOMS: atom_id res chain seq x y z
N GLN A 1 -13.56 -20.29 29.49
CA GLN A 1 -13.02 -21.12 28.40
C GLN A 1 -13.23 -20.48 27.02
N ILE A 2 -14.41 -19.89 26.75
CA ILE A 2 -14.68 -19.11 25.52
C ILE A 2 -13.73 -17.91 25.33
N PHE A 3 -13.39 -17.19 26.41
CA PHE A 3 -12.46 -16.05 26.35
C PHE A 3 -11.06 -16.41 25.85
N GLY A 4 -10.50 -17.56 26.25
CA GLY A 4 -9.18 -17.97 25.76
C GLY A 4 -9.15 -18.33 24.26
N TRP A 5 -10.29 -18.72 23.69
CA TRP A 5 -10.40 -18.98 22.24
C TRP A 5 -10.60 -17.68 21.45
N LEU A 6 -11.30 -16.70 22.02
CA LEU A 6 -11.39 -15.32 21.51
C LEU A 6 -10.01 -14.64 21.48
N ASP A 7 -9.23 -14.75 22.55
CA ASP A 7 -7.88 -14.19 22.62
C ASP A 7 -6.95 -14.80 21.55
N LEU A 8 -7.09 -16.09 21.26
CA LEU A 8 -6.36 -16.75 20.18
C LEU A 8 -6.78 -16.23 18.80
N LEU A 9 -8.07 -15.92 18.59
CA LEU A 9 -8.57 -15.39 17.33
C LEU A 9 -8.07 -13.95 17.13
N ASP A 10 -8.15 -13.10 18.15
CA ASP A 10 -7.64 -11.73 18.12
C ASP A 10 -6.13 -11.67 17.88
N MET A 11 -5.36 -12.58 18.50
CA MET A 11 -3.92 -12.71 18.26
C MET A 11 -3.61 -13.06 16.80
N ASN A 12 -4.36 -13.99 16.20
CA ASN A 12 -4.18 -14.36 14.79
C ASN A 12 -4.47 -13.19 13.84
N VAL A 13 -5.54 -12.43 14.10
CA VAL A 13 -5.87 -11.24 13.30
C VAL A 13 -4.73 -10.22 13.35
N TRP A 14 -4.22 -9.91 14.54
CA TRP A 14 -3.07 -9.01 14.69
C TRP A 14 -1.82 -9.51 13.97
N LEU A 15 -1.54 -10.80 14.05
CA LEU A 15 -0.37 -11.41 13.39
C LEU A 15 -0.48 -11.34 11.86
N ILE A 16 -1.66 -11.65 11.31
CA ILE A 16 -1.91 -11.56 9.87
C ILE A 16 -1.79 -10.11 9.39
N LEU A 17 -2.38 -9.16 10.12
CA LEU A 17 -2.30 -7.73 9.78
C LEU A 17 -0.85 -7.22 9.80
N ALA A 18 -0.07 -7.57 10.83
CA ALA A 18 1.34 -7.21 10.92
C ALA A 18 2.16 -7.76 9.74
N LEU A 19 1.93 -9.03 9.39
CA LEU A 19 2.60 -9.67 8.27
C LEU A 19 2.21 -9.03 6.93
N MET A 20 0.94 -8.70 6.73
CA MET A 20 0.48 -8.01 5.52
C MET A 20 1.12 -6.62 5.37
N ILE A 21 1.18 -5.84 6.45
CA ILE A 21 1.83 -4.52 6.44
C ILE A 21 3.31 -4.66 6.10
N PHE A 22 3.99 -5.66 6.67
CA PHE A 22 5.39 -5.92 6.41
C PHE A 22 5.64 -6.29 4.95
N VAL A 23 4.93 -7.30 4.43
CA VAL A 23 5.05 -7.76 3.04
C VAL A 23 4.70 -6.64 2.06
N SER A 24 3.64 -5.88 2.33
CA SER A 24 3.21 -4.74 1.51
C SER A 24 4.28 -3.64 1.48
N GLY A 25 4.86 -3.29 2.64
CA GLY A 25 5.93 -2.29 2.72
C GLY A 25 7.16 -2.67 1.90
N PHE A 26 7.61 -3.93 2.02
CA PHE A 26 8.72 -4.45 1.20
C PHE A 26 8.40 -4.43 -0.30
N ASN A 27 7.19 -4.81 -0.68
CA ASN A 27 6.76 -4.79 -2.06
C ASN A 27 6.76 -3.36 -2.62
N MET A 28 6.27 -2.40 -1.84
CA MET A 28 6.21 -1.00 -2.25
C MET A 28 7.61 -0.39 -2.44
N ILE A 29 8.55 -0.69 -1.52
CA ILE A 29 9.95 -0.27 -1.65
C ILE A 29 10.58 -0.87 -2.91
N SER A 30 10.38 -2.17 -3.14
CA SER A 30 10.93 -2.88 -4.29
C SER A 30 10.38 -2.35 -5.61
N SER A 31 9.07 -2.11 -5.69
CA SER A 31 8.41 -1.52 -6.85
C SER A 31 8.95 -0.13 -7.18
N LEU A 32 9.12 0.72 -6.16
CA LEU A 32 9.66 2.07 -6.34
C LEU A 32 11.13 2.03 -6.81
N LEU A 33 11.93 1.11 -6.28
CA LEU A 33 13.32 0.88 -6.69
C LEU A 33 13.41 0.45 -8.16
N ILE A 34 12.59 -0.52 -8.57
CA ILE A 34 12.51 -0.99 -9.97
C ILE A 34 12.15 0.18 -10.88
N LEU A 35 11.15 0.98 -10.51
CA LEU A 35 10.71 2.14 -11.29
C LEU A 35 11.85 3.17 -11.45
N ILE A 36 12.64 3.41 -10.41
CA ILE A 36 13.83 4.29 -10.51
C ILE A 36 14.85 3.70 -11.48
N LEU A 37 15.14 2.40 -11.38
CA LEU A 37 16.13 1.71 -12.21
C LEU A 37 15.75 1.74 -13.70
N GLU A 38 14.50 1.46 -14.04
CA GLU A 38 13.99 1.54 -15.42
C GLU A 38 14.06 2.96 -16.01
N ARG A 39 13.96 3.99 -15.16
CA ARG A 39 13.98 5.40 -15.58
C ARG A 39 15.33 6.07 -15.37
N THR A 40 16.40 5.32 -15.06
CA THR A 40 17.77 5.86 -14.85
C THR A 40 18.28 6.68 -16.03
N ASN A 41 18.06 6.23 -17.26
CA ASN A 41 18.45 6.96 -18.48
C ASN A 41 17.79 8.35 -18.56
N LEU A 42 16.50 8.43 -18.22
CA LEU A 42 15.75 9.69 -18.17
C LEU A 42 16.29 10.63 -17.08
N ILE A 43 16.67 10.09 -15.91
CA ILE A 43 17.32 10.85 -14.84
C ILE A 43 18.67 11.41 -15.32
N GLY A 44 19.46 10.60 -16.02
CA GLY A 44 20.75 11.01 -16.59
C GLY A 44 20.61 12.17 -17.58
N MET A 45 19.66 12.09 -18.50
CA MET A 45 19.35 13.16 -19.45
C MET A 45 18.88 14.44 -18.76
N LEU A 46 17.97 14.34 -17.79
CA LEU A 46 17.48 15.49 -17.04
C LEU A 46 18.61 16.18 -16.26
N LYS A 47 19.52 15.42 -15.64
CA LYS A 47 20.71 15.99 -14.97
C LYS A 47 21.65 16.68 -15.97
N ALA A 48 21.85 16.09 -17.15
CA ALA A 48 22.68 16.70 -18.21
C ALA A 48 22.10 18.02 -18.74
N MET A 49 20.77 18.16 -18.72
CA MET A 49 20.06 19.41 -19.02
C MET A 49 20.05 20.42 -17.86
N GLY A 50 20.71 20.13 -16.73
CA GLY A 50 20.82 21.03 -15.58
C GLY A 50 19.78 20.81 -14.48
N ALA A 51 19.03 19.71 -14.48
CA ALA A 51 18.06 19.43 -13.42
C ALA A 51 18.77 19.12 -12.09
N ASN A 52 18.31 19.79 -11.02
CA ASN A 52 18.82 19.60 -9.68
C ASN A 52 18.34 18.26 -9.06
N ASN A 53 19.13 17.66 -8.16
CA ASN A 53 18.77 16.39 -7.51
C ASN A 53 17.44 16.48 -6.74
N LEU A 54 17.09 17.67 -6.24
CA LEU A 54 15.83 17.93 -5.54
C LEU A 54 14.61 17.88 -6.45
N SER A 55 14.71 18.37 -7.69
CA SER A 55 13.58 18.31 -8.63
C SER A 55 13.32 16.88 -9.07
N LEU A 56 14.37 16.10 -9.32
CA LEU A 56 14.28 14.68 -9.59
C LEU A 56 13.60 13.92 -8.45
N ARG A 57 14.01 14.16 -7.20
CA ARG A 57 13.37 13.53 -6.03
C ARG A 57 11.89 13.88 -5.93
N LYS A 58 11.50 15.13 -6.19
CA LYS A 58 10.09 15.55 -6.21
C LYS A 58 9.28 14.82 -7.29
N VAL A 59 9.84 14.66 -8.49
CA VAL A 59 9.16 13.94 -9.58
C VAL A 59 8.91 12.48 -9.20
N PHE A 60 9.89 11.78 -8.62
CA PHE A 60 9.69 10.39 -8.17
C PHE A 60 8.69 10.27 -7.03
N LEU A 61 8.75 11.16 -6.04
CA LEU A 61 7.77 11.18 -4.95
C LEU A 61 6.35 11.46 -5.46
N TRP A 62 6.21 12.32 -6.46
CA TRP A 62 4.90 12.57 -7.06
C TRP A 62 4.45 11.34 -7.86
N LEU A 63 5.29 10.78 -8.72
CA LEU A 63 4.94 9.56 -9.45
C LEU A 63 4.52 8.41 -8.54
N SER A 64 5.25 8.20 -7.44
CA SER A 64 4.95 7.16 -6.46
C SER A 64 3.64 7.43 -5.71
N THR A 65 3.41 8.67 -5.29
CA THR A 65 2.15 9.06 -4.64
C THR A 65 0.95 8.87 -5.59
N MET A 66 1.10 9.20 -6.87
CA MET A 66 0.04 8.99 -7.86
C MET A 66 -0.26 7.50 -8.08
N LEU A 67 0.78 6.67 -8.07
CA LEU A 67 0.65 5.22 -8.17
C LEU A 67 -0.10 4.65 -6.96
N THR A 68 0.27 5.08 -5.74
CA THR A 68 -0.40 4.69 -4.50
C THR A 68 -1.86 5.12 -4.49
N LEU A 69 -2.17 6.36 -4.87
CA LEU A 69 -3.54 6.87 -4.91
C LEU A 69 -4.42 6.07 -5.87
N ARG A 70 -3.91 5.72 -7.06
CA ARG A 70 -4.61 4.86 -8.02
C ARG A 70 -4.83 3.46 -7.46
N GLY A 71 -3.81 2.89 -6.82
CA GLY A 71 -3.90 1.59 -6.15
C GLY A 71 -4.96 1.59 -5.04
N MET A 72 -4.97 2.63 -4.21
CA MET A 72 -5.98 2.81 -3.15
C MET A 72 -7.38 2.95 -3.74
N PHE A 73 -7.55 3.73 -4.82
CA PHE A 73 -8.85 3.88 -5.46
C PHE A 73 -9.41 2.52 -5.92
N TRP A 74 -8.65 1.76 -6.70
CA TRP A 74 -9.06 0.43 -7.16
C TRP A 74 -9.22 -0.57 -6.02
N GLY A 75 -8.34 -0.52 -5.01
CA GLY A 75 -8.43 -1.35 -3.81
C GLY A 75 -9.71 -1.10 -3.01
N ASN A 76 -10.11 0.16 -2.84
CA ASN A 76 -11.37 0.51 -2.18
C ASN A 76 -12.58 0.07 -3.02
N VAL A 77 -12.54 0.26 -4.34
CA VAL A 77 -13.64 -0.18 -5.23
C VAL A 77 -13.84 -1.69 -5.12
N ILE A 78 -12.76 -2.47 -5.16
CA ILE A 78 -12.83 -3.93 -5.04
C ILE A 78 -13.22 -4.34 -3.61
N GLY A 79 -12.59 -3.79 -2.58
CA GLY A 79 -12.84 -4.14 -1.19
C GLY A 79 -14.26 -3.80 -0.73
N LEU A 80 -14.71 -2.56 -0.97
CA LEU A 80 -16.08 -2.14 -0.67
C LEU A 80 -17.09 -2.87 -1.56
N GLY A 81 -16.75 -3.16 -2.81
CA GLY A 81 -17.57 -3.96 -3.71
C GLY A 81 -17.81 -5.37 -3.18
N LEU A 82 -16.76 -6.03 -2.67
CA LEU A 82 -16.87 -7.34 -2.02
C LEU A 82 -17.69 -7.27 -0.72
N CYS A 83 -17.45 -6.25 0.11
CA CYS A 83 -18.25 -6.01 1.32
C CYS A 83 -19.73 -5.79 1.00
N ALA A 84 -20.06 -5.04 -0.05
CA ALA A 84 -21.43 -4.79 -0.48
C ALA A 84 -22.07 -6.07 -1.03
N LEU A 85 -21.34 -6.84 -1.82
CA LEU A 85 -21.79 -8.11 -2.37
C LEU A 85 -22.07 -9.13 -1.24
N GLN A 86 -21.22 -9.20 -0.21
CA GLN A 86 -21.47 -9.98 1.00
C GLN A 86 -22.72 -9.46 1.76
N TYR A 87 -22.90 -8.15 1.88
CA TYR A 87 -24.06 -7.55 2.55
C TYR A 87 -25.39 -7.87 1.85
N PHE A 88 -25.45 -7.83 0.51
CA PHE A 88 -26.67 -8.11 -0.23
C PHE A 88 -26.94 -9.61 -0.40
N PHE A 89 -25.91 -10.39 -0.78
CA PHE A 89 -26.09 -11.79 -1.16
C PHE A 89 -25.85 -12.79 -0.03
N HIS A 90 -25.32 -12.36 1.12
CA HIS A 90 -25.05 -13.23 2.28
C HIS A 90 -24.28 -14.51 1.89
N LEU A 91 -23.32 -14.39 0.97
CA LEU A 91 -22.65 -15.51 0.30
C LEU A 91 -21.87 -16.42 1.23
N ILE A 92 -21.44 -15.90 2.37
CA ILE A 92 -20.83 -16.67 3.45
C ILE A 92 -21.86 -16.75 4.58
N PRO A 93 -22.73 -17.77 4.58
CA PRO A 93 -23.61 -18.04 5.71
C PRO A 93 -22.75 -18.53 6.88
N LEU A 94 -23.00 -17.99 8.07
CA LEU A 94 -22.42 -18.52 9.31
C LEU A 94 -23.45 -19.44 9.96
N ASP A 95 -22.99 -20.57 10.49
CA ASP A 95 -23.85 -21.48 11.24
C ASP A 95 -24.29 -20.78 12.55
N ALA A 96 -25.56 -20.37 12.58
CA ALA A 96 -26.15 -19.58 13.66
C ALA A 96 -26.07 -20.30 15.02
N ALA A 97 -25.89 -21.63 15.03
CA ALA A 97 -25.72 -22.43 16.24
C ALA A 97 -24.35 -22.25 16.92
N VAL A 98 -23.32 -21.82 16.18
CA VAL A 98 -21.95 -21.67 16.69
C VAL A 98 -21.55 -20.20 16.86
N TYR A 99 -22.02 -19.32 15.97
CA TYR A 99 -21.58 -17.92 15.92
C TYR A 99 -22.63 -16.88 16.30
N TYR A 100 -23.85 -17.28 16.69
CA TYR A 100 -24.97 -16.38 17.07
C TYR A 100 -25.35 -15.31 16.03
N VAL A 101 -24.77 -15.33 14.82
CA VAL A 101 -25.05 -14.42 13.72
C VAL A 101 -25.13 -15.22 12.42
N SER A 102 -26.20 -15.02 11.64
CA SER A 102 -26.52 -15.79 10.43
C SER A 102 -25.60 -15.50 9.23
N SER A 103 -24.81 -14.42 9.30
CA SER A 103 -23.85 -13.99 8.29
C SER A 103 -22.84 -13.02 8.90
N VAL A 104 -21.70 -12.80 8.25
CA VAL A 104 -20.73 -11.78 8.70
C VAL A 104 -21.39 -10.39 8.61
N PRO A 105 -21.66 -9.71 9.74
CA PRO A 105 -22.27 -8.39 9.71
C PRO A 105 -21.25 -7.39 9.17
N VAL A 106 -21.56 -6.80 8.01
CA VAL A 106 -20.72 -5.77 7.39
C VAL A 106 -21.25 -4.41 7.80
N GLU A 107 -20.54 -3.74 8.71
CA GLU A 107 -20.85 -2.36 9.11
C GLU A 107 -20.06 -1.36 8.27
N PHE A 108 -20.76 -0.58 7.44
CA PHE A 108 -20.16 0.49 6.66
C PHE A 108 -20.02 1.76 7.50
N ASN A 109 -18.94 1.86 8.26
CA ASN A 109 -18.61 3.09 8.95
C ASN A 109 -17.70 3.96 8.06
N PHE A 110 -18.29 4.97 7.42
CA PHE A 110 -17.59 5.91 6.55
C PHE A 110 -16.42 6.62 7.25
N PHE A 111 -16.56 6.93 8.55
CA PHE A 111 -15.51 7.59 9.32
C PHE A 111 -14.28 6.68 9.46
N LEU A 112 -14.48 5.41 9.82
CA LEU A 112 -13.40 4.40 9.90
C LEU A 112 -12.74 4.17 8.53
N ILE A 113 -13.52 4.11 7.46
CA ILE A 113 -12.98 3.93 6.09
C ILE A 113 -12.09 5.11 5.69
N ILE A 114 -12.51 6.34 5.96
CA ILE A 114 -11.72 7.54 5.67
C ILE A 114 -10.45 7.57 6.53
N LEU A 115 -10.58 7.29 7.83
CA LEU A 115 -9.44 7.27 8.76
C LEU A 115 -8.41 6.23 8.34
N LEU A 116 -8.85 5.03 7.95
CA LEU A 116 -8.00 3.94 7.48
C LEU A 116 -7.28 4.34 6.19
N ASN A 117 -8.00 4.91 5.22
CA ASN A 117 -7.41 5.39 3.97
C ASN A 117 -6.34 6.47 4.23
N LEU A 118 -6.63 7.44 5.10
CA LEU A 118 -5.65 8.46 5.49
C LEU A 118 -4.43 7.84 6.18
N GLY A 119 -4.63 6.88 7.08
CA GLY A 119 -3.56 6.15 7.76
C GLY A 119 -2.66 5.41 6.79
N VAL A 120 -3.23 4.67 5.83
CA VAL A 120 -2.48 3.93 4.81
C VAL A 120 -1.75 4.88 3.85
N ALA A 121 -2.39 5.97 3.42
CA ALA A 121 -1.75 6.98 2.58
C ALA A 121 -0.56 7.65 3.29
N PHE A 122 -0.70 7.94 4.58
CA PHE A 122 0.37 8.52 5.39
C PHE A 122 1.52 7.54 5.64
N ALA A 123 1.20 6.30 6.01
CA ALA A 123 2.19 5.25 6.24
C ALA A 123 2.99 4.92 4.96
N SER A 124 2.30 4.80 3.83
CA SER A 124 2.94 4.57 2.53
C SER A 124 3.82 5.74 2.12
N PHE A 125 3.36 6.98 2.31
CA PHE A 125 4.19 8.17 2.07
C PHE A 125 5.48 8.15 2.91
N LEU A 126 5.39 7.84 4.21
CA LEU A 126 6.55 7.71 5.09
C LEU A 126 7.52 6.62 4.62
N MET A 127 7.01 5.44 4.24
CA MET A 127 7.84 4.34 3.73
C MET A 127 8.56 4.71 2.43
N MET A 128 7.96 5.52 1.56
CA MET A 128 8.57 5.97 0.30
C MET A 128 9.69 7.00 0.50
N LEU A 129 9.70 7.72 1.62
CA LEU A 129 10.75 8.70 1.90
C LEU A 129 12.14 8.05 1.97
N LEU A 130 12.25 6.83 2.50
CA LEU A 130 13.50 6.05 2.57
C LEU A 130 14.14 5.83 1.18
N PRO A 131 13.49 5.12 0.23
CA PRO A 131 14.07 4.87 -1.08
C PRO A 131 14.16 6.16 -1.94
N SER A 132 13.27 7.15 -1.75
CA SER A 132 13.41 8.44 -2.44
C SER A 132 14.72 9.17 -2.10
N GLY A 133 15.27 8.95 -0.91
CA GLY A 133 16.58 9.47 -0.50
C GLY A 133 17.74 8.75 -1.17
N LEU A 134 17.58 7.50 -1.60
CA LEU A 134 18.62 6.77 -2.34
C LEU A 134 18.80 7.32 -3.76
N VAL A 135 17.77 7.94 -4.35
CA VAL A 135 17.83 8.60 -5.67
C VAL A 135 18.93 9.67 -5.74
N SER A 136 19.19 10.38 -4.64
CA SER A 136 20.24 11.41 -4.61
C SER A 136 21.66 10.84 -4.65
N ARG A 137 21.83 9.54 -4.35
CA ARG A 137 23.13 8.85 -4.41
C ARG A 137 23.42 8.18 -5.76
N ILE A 138 22.46 8.20 -6.70
CA ILE A 138 22.68 7.67 -8.05
C ILE A 138 23.58 8.63 -8.82
N ALA A 139 24.84 8.21 -9.00
CA ALA A 139 25.86 8.95 -9.72
C ALA A 139 25.57 8.93 -11.25
N PRO A 140 25.52 10.09 -11.92
CA PRO A 140 25.14 10.21 -13.33
C PRO A 140 26.06 9.43 -14.29
N VAL A 141 27.32 9.20 -13.91
CA VAL A 141 28.34 8.55 -14.74
C VAL A 141 28.04 7.07 -15.02
N LYS A 142 27.28 6.38 -14.15
CA LYS A 142 26.84 4.99 -14.41
C LYS A 142 25.56 4.89 -15.24
N ALA A 143 24.79 5.97 -15.36
CA ALA A 143 23.49 5.97 -16.05
C ALA A 143 23.59 6.25 -17.56
N ILE A 144 24.77 6.63 -18.07
CA ILE A 144 24.99 6.92 -19.51
C ILE A 144 25.95 5.90 -20.15
N ARG A 145 26.34 4.84 -19.41
CA ARG A 145 27.06 3.73 -20.04
C ARG A 145 26.03 2.83 -20.72
N PHE A 146 25.78 3.14 -22.00
CA PHE A 146 25.27 2.19 -22.97
C PHE A 146 26.34 1.10 -23.13
N ASP A 147 26.05 -0.12 -22.69
CA ASP A 147 26.46 -1.30 -23.44
C ASP A 147 25.33 -1.61 -24.44
#